data_AF-A0A8H7BMT4-F1
#
_entry.id   AF-A0A8H7BMT4-F1
#
_cell.length_a   1.000
_cell.length_b   1.000
_cell.length_c   1.000
_cell.angle_alpha   90.00
_cell.angle_beta   90.00
_cell.angle_gamma   90.00
#
_symmetry.space_group_name_H-M   'P 1'
#
loop_
_entity.id
_entity.type
_entity.pdbx_description
1 polymer ?
#
loop_
_entity_poly.entity_id
_entity_poly.type
_entity_poly.pdbx_seq_one_letter_code
_entity_poly.pdbx_strand_id
1 'polypeptide(L)'
;MKTRVNLHNYNSKGRIDTFQFRQPYTTQRPSNTKQDTIQRLAASAYAANYSQACLLLQAIQLNRRKRLSPQCISHLASYVSKAWEADPSPSKIEELVKLMTNLLNTTGLYEQRPLDQALKQFCRNPVAVPTVCPSVTLLVAVSYIERLKQKYTNIKGTQGCGYRLITVAYMMAAKFLQSNLRSIINTTAPSYSPPASPPSAPLPPPQLSPISARLSSERSTLKQKIILPLPEPSVQPISPPTSPKSLSDYHFFPEKKNNDNTNTNNNNNTPPSNRNYGVMRMELEFLHFLNYDLGLNDATRLVRWAHQFLEEPVTETYCSADEGDDEMGHDDDEDDDDEDKDINVKRKRHLA
;
A
#
# COMPACT_ATOMS: atom_id res chain seq x y z
N MET A 1 -53.39 30.03 36.83
CA MET A 1 -52.43 28.91 36.97
C MET A 1 -51.25 29.17 36.05
N LYS A 2 -50.04 29.37 36.60
CA LYS A 2 -48.82 29.66 35.81
C LYS A 2 -47.89 28.46 35.91
N THR A 3 -47.73 27.72 34.82
CA THR A 3 -46.88 26.54 34.74
C THR A 3 -45.44 27.00 34.50
N ARG A 4 -44.54 26.75 35.45
CA ARG A 4 -43.09 26.95 35.30
C ARG A 4 -42.51 25.72 34.60
N VAL A 5 -41.90 25.91 33.43
CA VAL A 5 -41.10 24.90 32.74
C VAL A 5 -39.64 25.11 33.16
N ASN A 6 -39.07 24.16 33.89
CA ASN A 6 -37.66 24.12 34.22
C ASN A 6 -36.91 23.44 33.06
N LEU A 7 -36.20 24.23 32.25
CA LEU A 7 -35.23 23.70 31.28
C LEU A 7 -33.94 23.33 32.04
N HIS A 8 -33.67 22.03 32.13
CA HIS A 8 -32.38 21.52 32.60
C HIS A 8 -31.29 21.86 31.59
N ASN A 9 -30.35 22.70 32.04
CA ASN A 9 -29.16 23.06 31.29
C ASN A 9 -28.15 21.90 31.40
N TYR A 10 -28.09 21.05 30.37
CA TYR A 10 -27.09 19.98 30.26
C TYR A 10 -25.74 20.59 29.88
N ASN A 11 -24.94 20.90 30.89
CA ASN A 11 -23.53 21.23 30.74
C ASN A 11 -22.74 19.94 30.43
N SER A 12 -22.72 19.51 29.17
CA SER A 12 -21.84 18.42 28.71
C SER A 12 -20.42 18.95 28.57
N LYS A 13 -19.68 19.01 29.69
CA LYS A 13 -18.22 19.03 29.65
C LYS A 13 -17.77 17.70 29.03
N GLY A 14 -17.48 17.73 27.73
CA GLY A 14 -16.93 16.62 26.97
C GLY A 14 -15.62 16.16 27.61
N ARG A 15 -15.72 15.12 28.45
CA ARG A 15 -14.58 14.34 28.89
C ARG A 15 -14.13 13.55 27.68
N ILE A 16 -13.07 14.02 27.03
CA ILE A 16 -12.32 13.20 26.07
C ILE A 16 -11.74 12.06 26.90
N ASP A 17 -12.40 10.91 26.89
CA ASP A 17 -11.83 9.67 27.40
C ASP A 17 -10.58 9.38 26.58
N THR A 18 -9.46 9.87 27.08
CA THR A 18 -8.14 9.49 26.63
C THR A 18 -7.98 8.05 27.04
N PHE A 19 -8.35 7.14 26.14
CA PHE A 19 -8.02 5.73 26.28
C PHE A 19 -6.51 5.66 26.55
N GLN A 20 -6.15 5.27 27.77
CA GLN A 20 -4.78 4.87 28.07
C GLN A 20 -4.51 3.59 27.30
N PHE A 21 -4.11 3.76 26.04
CA PHE A 21 -3.51 2.71 25.27
C PHE A 21 -2.27 2.29 26.04
N ARG A 22 -2.28 1.10 26.66
CA ARG A 22 -1.05 0.44 27.11
C ARG A 22 -0.20 0.31 25.86
N GLN A 23 0.73 1.25 25.67
CA GLN A 23 1.66 1.15 24.56
C GLN A 23 2.36 -0.21 24.71
N PRO A 24 2.36 -1.06 23.67
CA PRO A 24 3.09 -2.33 23.72
C PRO A 24 4.60 -2.12 23.95
N TYR A 25 5.07 -0.87 23.85
CA TYR A 25 6.42 -0.43 24.10
C TYR A 25 6.45 0.50 25.32
N THR A 26 6.33 -0.07 26.52
CA THR A 26 6.87 0.61 27.71
C THR A 26 8.39 0.57 27.60
N THR A 27 9.08 1.69 27.83
CA THR A 27 10.55 1.86 27.69
C THR A 27 11.39 0.98 28.63
N GLN A 28 10.76 0.07 29.37
CA GLN A 28 11.46 -1.03 29.99
C GLN A 28 11.87 -2.00 28.90
N ARG A 29 13.19 -2.11 28.68
CA ARG A 29 13.85 -3.06 27.78
C ARG A 29 13.07 -4.38 27.81
N PRO A 30 12.25 -4.69 26.80
CA PRO A 30 11.44 -5.90 26.85
C PRO A 30 12.41 -7.06 26.96
N SER A 31 12.22 -7.93 27.96
CA SER A 31 12.95 -9.19 28.05
C SER A 31 12.99 -9.83 26.67
N ASN A 32 14.17 -10.23 26.17
CA ASN A 32 14.39 -10.74 24.81
C ASN A 32 13.26 -11.70 24.34
N THR A 33 12.75 -12.53 25.25
CA THR A 33 11.63 -13.46 25.06
C THR A 33 10.34 -12.84 24.47
N LYS A 34 9.99 -11.59 24.83
CA LYS A 34 8.78 -10.91 24.32
C LYS A 34 8.96 -10.48 22.87
N GLN A 35 10.14 -9.94 22.52
CA GLN A 35 10.46 -9.55 21.15
C GLN A 35 10.47 -10.78 20.23
N ASP A 36 11.07 -11.88 20.68
CA ASP A 36 11.09 -13.15 19.94
C ASP A 36 9.69 -13.70 19.68
N THR A 37 8.76 -13.47 20.61
CA THR A 37 7.37 -13.92 20.46
C THR A 37 6.63 -13.07 19.42
N ILE A 38 6.75 -11.74 19.50
CA ILE A 38 6.12 -10.83 18.53
C ILE A 38 6.66 -11.10 17.12
N GLN A 39 7.96 -11.32 16.98
CA GLN A 39 8.57 -11.59 15.69
C GLN A 39 8.13 -12.94 15.11
N ARG A 40 7.98 -13.98 15.95
CA ARG A 40 7.41 -15.26 15.54
C ARG A 40 5.95 -15.14 15.09
N LEU A 41 5.13 -14.37 15.81
CA LEU A 41 3.74 -14.12 15.41
C LEU A 41 3.66 -13.35 14.09
N ALA A 42 4.50 -12.33 13.92
CA ALA A 42 4.58 -11.58 12.66
C ALA A 42 5.03 -12.46 11.49
N ALA A 43 6.02 -13.34 11.70
CA ALA A 43 6.43 -14.30 10.68
C ALA A 43 5.31 -15.31 10.36
N SER A 44 4.57 -15.76 11.38
CA SER A 44 3.41 -16.65 11.20
C SER A 44 2.27 -16.01 10.42
N ALA A 45 2.04 -14.70 10.55
CA ALA A 45 1.02 -13.97 9.80
C ALA A 45 1.26 -14.02 8.28
N TYR A 46 2.53 -14.13 7.88
CA TYR A 46 2.95 -14.28 6.49
C TYR A 46 3.27 -15.72 6.12
N ALA A 47 2.98 -16.70 6.98
CA ALA A 47 3.21 -18.09 6.65
C ALA A 47 2.38 -18.48 5.41
N ALA A 48 3.02 -19.18 4.49
CA ALA A 48 2.37 -19.67 3.29
C ALA A 48 1.18 -20.58 3.64
N ASN A 49 0.04 -20.32 3.02
CA ASN A 49 -1.17 -21.13 3.13
C ASN A 49 -1.69 -21.44 1.72
N TYR A 50 -1.76 -22.73 1.39
CA TYR A 50 -2.18 -23.19 0.06
C TYR A 50 -3.59 -22.73 -0.32
N SER A 51 -4.54 -22.76 0.63
CA SER A 51 -5.92 -22.32 0.39
C SER A 51 -5.97 -20.82 0.07
N GLN A 52 -5.23 -20.00 0.82
CA GLN A 52 -5.13 -18.57 0.56
C GLN A 52 -4.44 -18.29 -0.79
N ALA A 53 -3.41 -19.06 -1.13
CA ALA A 53 -2.74 -18.97 -2.42
C ALA A 53 -3.69 -19.23 -3.60
N CYS A 54 -4.56 -20.24 -3.49
CA CYS A 54 -5.57 -20.55 -4.50
C CYS A 54 -6.59 -19.42 -4.67
N LEU A 55 -7.12 -18.87 -3.56
CA LEU A 55 -8.07 -17.75 -3.58
C LEU A 55 -7.45 -16.50 -4.24
N LEU A 56 -6.20 -16.20 -3.90
CA LEU A 56 -5.46 -15.07 -4.46
C LEU A 56 -5.19 -15.26 -5.95
N LEU A 57 -4.75 -16.45 -6.38
CA LEU A 57 -4.52 -16.76 -7.78
C LEU A 57 -5.82 -16.62 -8.60
N GLN A 58 -6.92 -17.16 -8.08
CA GLN A 58 -8.24 -17.03 -8.71
C GLN A 58 -8.67 -15.56 -8.84
N ALA A 59 -8.47 -14.75 -7.80
CA ALA A 59 -8.78 -13.32 -7.85
C ALA A 59 -7.93 -12.57 -8.90
N ILE A 60 -6.64 -12.90 -9.00
CA ILE A 60 -5.74 -12.32 -10.01
C ILE A 60 -6.19 -12.70 -11.43
N GLN A 61 -6.54 -13.97 -11.65
CA GLN A 61 -7.04 -14.46 -12.94
C GLN A 61 -8.38 -13.80 -13.30
N LEU A 62 -9.31 -13.72 -12.35
CA LEU A 62 -10.62 -13.07 -12.53
C LEU A 62 -10.46 -11.59 -12.88
N ASN A 63 -9.54 -10.88 -12.21
CA ASN A 63 -9.27 -9.48 -12.50
C ASN A 63 -8.56 -9.29 -13.86
N ARG A 64 -7.94 -10.34 -14.42
CA ARG A 64 -7.17 -10.31 -15.69
C ARG A 64 -6.09 -9.22 -15.73
N ARG A 65 -5.51 -8.89 -14.56
CA ARG A 65 -4.60 -7.74 -14.38
C ARG A 65 -5.17 -6.39 -14.83
N LYS A 66 -6.50 -6.27 -14.94
CA LYS A 66 -7.14 -4.98 -15.24
C LYS A 66 -6.91 -4.00 -14.10
N ARG A 67 -6.71 -2.74 -14.48
CA ARG A 67 -6.64 -1.64 -13.53
C ARG A 67 -8.03 -1.36 -12.95
N LEU A 68 -8.09 -0.99 -11.66
CA LEU A 68 -9.33 -0.50 -11.05
C LEU A 68 -9.81 0.77 -11.75
N SER A 69 -11.13 0.94 -11.91
CA SER A 69 -11.68 2.17 -12.48
C SER A 69 -11.38 3.37 -11.57
N PRO A 70 -11.27 4.59 -12.13
CA PRO A 70 -11.08 5.81 -11.33
C PRO A 70 -12.18 6.00 -10.27
N GLN A 71 -13.42 5.63 -10.60
CA GLN A 71 -14.57 5.68 -9.70
C GLN A 71 -14.39 4.73 -8.52
N CYS A 72 -13.96 3.48 -8.77
CA CYS A 72 -13.64 2.53 -7.71
C CYS A 72 -12.53 3.08 -6.79
N ILE A 73 -11.48 3.68 -7.35
CA ILE A 73 -10.38 4.26 -6.55
C ILE A 73 -10.89 5.44 -5.70
N SER A 74 -11.71 6.32 -6.28
CA SER A 74 -12.34 7.44 -5.57
C SER A 74 -13.21 6.94 -4.41
N HIS A 75 -14.02 5.91 -4.65
CA HIS A 75 -14.83 5.27 -3.62
C HIS A 75 -13.98 4.68 -2.49
N LEU A 76 -12.91 3.95 -2.81
CA LEU A 76 -11.99 3.38 -1.81
C LEU A 76 -11.29 4.46 -0.98
N ALA A 77 -10.81 5.54 -1.61
CA ALA A 77 -10.20 6.66 -0.91
C ALA A 77 -11.20 7.38 0.01
N SER A 78 -12.42 7.64 -0.48
CA SER A 78 -13.49 8.23 0.31
C SER A 78 -13.83 7.36 1.51
N TYR A 79 -13.93 6.04 1.32
CA TYR A 79 -14.16 5.08 2.39
C TYR A 79 -13.06 5.14 3.46
N VAL A 80 -11.78 5.06 3.07
CA VAL A 80 -10.66 5.07 4.03
C VAL A 80 -10.64 6.37 4.84
N SER A 81 -10.78 7.53 4.18
CA SER A 81 -10.79 8.84 4.86
C SER A 81 -12.00 8.95 5.80
N LYS A 82 -13.22 8.65 5.33
CA LYS A 82 -14.43 8.70 6.18
C LYS A 82 -14.40 7.71 7.33
N ALA A 83 -13.82 6.53 7.15
CA ALA A 83 -13.75 5.50 8.18
C ALA A 83 -12.77 5.89 9.30
N TRP A 84 -11.62 6.46 8.95
CA TRP A 84 -10.47 6.61 9.85
C TRP A 84 -10.09 8.02 10.23
N GLU A 85 -10.53 9.04 9.50
CA GLU A 85 -10.21 10.43 9.82
C GLU A 85 -11.38 11.06 10.60
N ALA A 86 -11.06 11.92 11.57
CA ALA A 86 -12.06 12.67 12.32
C ALA A 86 -12.81 13.65 11.40
N ASP A 87 -12.06 14.41 10.60
CA ASP A 87 -12.57 15.44 9.70
C ASP A 87 -12.11 15.17 8.26
N PRO A 88 -12.81 14.29 7.51
CA PRO A 88 -12.45 13.97 6.13
C PRO A 88 -12.69 15.19 5.22
N SER A 89 -11.64 15.76 4.66
CA SER A 89 -11.75 16.89 3.72
C SER A 89 -11.67 16.43 2.26
N PRO A 90 -12.40 17.05 1.32
CA PRO A 90 -12.39 16.68 -0.10
C PRO A 90 -10.98 16.71 -0.70
N SER A 91 -10.19 17.72 -0.35
CA SER A 91 -8.79 17.84 -0.78
C SER A 91 -7.96 16.63 -0.32
N LYS A 92 -8.08 16.18 0.94
CA LYS A 92 -7.34 15.00 1.41
C LYS A 92 -7.81 13.70 0.80
N ILE A 93 -9.10 13.58 0.49
CA ILE A 93 -9.63 12.45 -0.28
C ILE A 93 -8.99 12.42 -1.68
N GLU A 94 -8.92 13.57 -2.37
CA GLU A 94 -8.31 13.66 -3.69
C GLU A 94 -6.81 13.30 -3.66
N GLU A 95 -6.08 13.76 -2.64
CA GLU A 95 -4.69 13.37 -2.52
C GLU A 95 -4.53 11.85 -2.23
N LEU A 96 -5.46 11.24 -1.48
CA LEU A 96 -5.48 9.81 -1.25
C LEU A 96 -5.81 9.02 -2.53
N VAL A 97 -6.69 9.55 -3.39
CA VAL A 97 -6.94 9.02 -4.74
C VAL A 97 -5.67 9.06 -5.58
N LYS A 98 -4.93 10.18 -5.55
CA LYS A 98 -3.63 10.33 -6.22
C LYS A 98 -2.62 9.31 -5.69
N LEU A 99 -2.54 9.10 -4.38
CA LEU A 99 -1.68 8.07 -3.79
C LEU A 99 -2.07 6.66 -4.28
N MET A 100 -3.33 6.26 -4.16
CA MET A 100 -3.78 4.94 -4.59
C MET A 100 -3.52 4.71 -6.08
N THR A 101 -3.77 5.73 -6.89
CA THR A 101 -3.45 5.73 -8.33
C THR A 101 -1.95 5.54 -8.57
N ASN A 102 -1.10 6.26 -7.84
CA ASN A 102 0.34 6.13 -7.93
C ASN A 102 0.83 4.74 -7.52
N LEU A 103 0.24 4.14 -6.48
CA LEU A 103 0.54 2.75 -6.09
C LEU A 103 0.24 1.79 -7.25
N LEU A 104 -0.93 1.91 -7.89
CA LEU A 104 -1.30 1.06 -9.03
C LEU A 104 -0.35 1.25 -10.21
N ASN A 105 0.05 2.49 -10.52
CA ASN A 105 0.92 2.81 -11.64
C ASN A 105 2.38 2.34 -11.46
N THR A 106 2.90 2.46 -10.23
CA THR A 106 4.35 2.29 -9.96
C THR A 106 4.70 0.88 -9.51
N THR A 107 3.73 0.11 -9.02
CA THR A 107 3.99 -1.21 -8.44
C THR A 107 3.57 -2.36 -9.34
N GLY A 108 3.11 -2.10 -10.57
CA GLY A 108 2.78 -3.15 -11.53
C GLY A 108 4.01 -3.78 -12.15
N LEU A 109 4.05 -5.11 -12.19
CA LEU A 109 4.93 -5.83 -13.11
C LEU A 109 4.44 -5.62 -14.55
N TYR A 110 5.38 -5.44 -15.49
CA TYR A 110 5.12 -5.15 -16.90
C TYR A 110 3.98 -5.98 -17.51
N GLU A 111 2.93 -5.30 -18.00
CA GLU A 111 1.69 -5.89 -18.50
C GLU A 111 1.89 -6.77 -19.75
N GLN A 112 2.97 -6.55 -20.50
CA GLN A 112 3.26 -7.23 -21.75
C GLN A 112 3.63 -8.72 -21.59
N ARG A 113 3.98 -9.18 -20.38
CA ARG A 113 4.35 -10.59 -20.16
C ARG A 113 3.11 -11.45 -19.94
N PRO A 114 3.10 -12.74 -20.35
CA PRO A 114 2.09 -13.70 -19.92
C PRO A 114 2.00 -13.79 -18.40
N LEU A 115 0.80 -14.02 -17.86
CA LEU A 115 0.56 -14.04 -16.41
C LEU A 115 1.47 -15.04 -15.67
N ASP A 116 1.66 -16.25 -16.22
CA ASP A 116 2.52 -17.28 -15.63
C ASP A 116 3.97 -16.82 -15.45
N GLN A 117 4.53 -16.14 -16.46
CA GLN A 117 5.89 -15.61 -16.39
C GLN A 117 5.99 -14.47 -15.36
N ALA A 118 4.99 -13.58 -15.30
CA ALA A 118 4.94 -12.51 -14.31
C ALA A 118 4.83 -13.06 -12.88
N LEU A 119 4.05 -14.13 -12.67
CA LEU A 119 3.91 -14.83 -11.40
C LEU A 119 5.23 -15.49 -10.96
N LYS A 120 5.93 -16.18 -11.86
CA LYS A 120 7.26 -16.76 -11.60
C LYS A 120 8.28 -15.69 -11.22
N GLN A 121 8.30 -14.57 -11.93
CA GLN A 121 9.17 -13.44 -11.61
C GLN A 121 8.85 -12.84 -10.24
N PHE A 122 7.56 -12.57 -9.97
CA PHE A 122 7.10 -12.04 -8.69
C PHE A 122 7.52 -12.91 -7.51
N CYS A 123 7.40 -14.23 -7.65
CA CYS A 123 7.78 -15.19 -6.63
C CYS A 123 9.31 -15.35 -6.48
N ARG A 124 10.10 -15.03 -7.51
CA ARG A 124 11.57 -15.06 -7.41
C ARG A 124 12.15 -13.80 -6.76
N ASN A 125 11.46 -12.66 -6.85
CA ASN A 125 11.95 -11.39 -6.32
C ASN A 125 12.08 -11.41 -4.79
N PRO A 126 13.21 -10.98 -4.19
CA PRO A 126 13.38 -10.96 -2.73
C PRO A 126 12.45 -9.95 -2.04
N VAL A 127 11.93 -8.97 -2.79
CA VAL A 127 11.00 -7.95 -2.31
C VAL A 127 9.62 -8.19 -2.90
N ALA A 128 8.57 -7.91 -2.12
CA ALA A 128 7.17 -8.11 -2.50
C ALA A 128 6.60 -7.02 -3.42
N VAL A 129 7.40 -6.02 -3.79
CA VAL A 129 7.05 -4.95 -4.75
C VAL A 129 8.17 -4.91 -5.78
N PRO A 130 7.86 -4.82 -7.09
CA PRO A 130 6.54 -4.72 -7.73
C PRO A 130 5.68 -5.99 -7.63
N THR A 131 4.36 -5.85 -7.70
CA THR A 131 3.34 -6.90 -7.60
C THR A 131 2.80 -7.32 -8.97
N VAL A 132 2.32 -8.57 -9.07
CA VAL A 132 1.73 -9.11 -10.31
C VAL A 132 0.38 -8.49 -10.66
N CYS A 133 -0.36 -7.99 -9.67
CA CYS A 133 -1.70 -7.42 -9.87
C CYS A 133 -1.99 -6.33 -8.82
N PRO A 134 -1.50 -5.09 -9.02
CA PRO A 134 -1.66 -3.99 -8.05
C PRO A 134 -3.10 -3.74 -7.62
N SER A 135 -4.07 -3.89 -8.54
CA SER A 135 -5.50 -3.76 -8.26
C SER A 135 -5.96 -4.71 -7.16
N VAL A 136 -5.57 -5.99 -7.26
CA VAL A 136 -5.94 -7.01 -6.26
C VAL A 136 -5.21 -6.74 -4.95
N THR A 137 -3.93 -6.37 -5.01
CA THR A 137 -3.17 -5.96 -3.83
C THR A 137 -3.84 -4.80 -3.09
N LEU A 138 -4.32 -3.79 -3.80
CA LEU A 138 -5.01 -2.63 -3.21
C LEU A 138 -6.35 -3.02 -2.59
N LEU A 139 -7.14 -3.87 -3.26
CA LEU A 139 -8.41 -4.36 -2.71
C LEU A 139 -8.19 -5.16 -1.41
N VAL A 140 -7.17 -6.02 -1.39
CA VAL A 140 -6.77 -6.75 -0.18
C VAL A 140 -6.35 -5.78 0.93
N ALA A 141 -5.55 -4.76 0.60
CA ALA A 141 -5.13 -3.75 1.56
C ALA A 141 -6.32 -3.00 2.18
N VAL A 142 -7.30 -2.58 1.37
CA VAL A 142 -8.51 -1.91 1.90
C VAL A 142 -9.36 -2.87 2.72
N SER A 143 -9.41 -4.16 2.37
CA SER A 143 -10.10 -5.17 3.19
C SER A 143 -9.47 -5.32 4.59
N TYR A 144 -8.15 -5.19 4.72
CA TYR A 144 -7.47 -5.16 6.02
C TYR A 144 -7.88 -3.93 6.84
N ILE A 145 -7.98 -2.77 6.18
CA ILE A 145 -8.43 -1.52 6.81
C ILE A 145 -9.89 -1.62 7.26
N GLU A 146 -10.74 -2.27 6.47
CA GLU A 146 -12.14 -2.52 6.80
C GLU A 146 -12.25 -3.44 8.03
N ARG A 147 -11.53 -4.56 8.06
CA ARG A 147 -11.49 -5.48 9.22
C ARG A 147 -11.03 -4.75 10.48
N LEU A 148 -10.02 -3.89 10.34
CA LEU A 148 -9.55 -3.06 11.43
C LEU A 148 -10.67 -2.12 11.92
N LYS A 149 -11.44 -1.53 10.99
CA LYS A 149 -12.51 -0.60 11.35
C LYS A 149 -13.67 -1.30 12.05
N GLN A 150 -14.02 -2.52 11.62
CA GLN A 150 -15.03 -3.36 12.25
C GLN A 150 -14.67 -3.68 13.71
N LYS A 151 -13.39 -3.91 14.01
CA LYS A 151 -12.91 -4.17 15.37
C LYS A 151 -12.82 -2.91 16.24
N TYR A 152 -12.55 -1.75 15.63
CA TYR A 152 -12.33 -0.48 16.32
C TYR A 152 -13.25 0.64 15.79
N THR A 153 -14.57 0.46 15.97
CA THR A 153 -15.60 1.31 15.36
C THR A 153 -15.52 2.79 15.75
N ASN A 154 -15.15 3.08 16.99
CA ASN A 154 -15.14 4.44 17.53
C ASN A 154 -13.80 5.16 17.39
N ILE A 155 -12.75 4.46 16.92
CA ILE A 155 -11.43 5.07 16.77
C ILE A 155 -11.39 5.90 15.49
N LYS A 156 -10.93 7.14 15.65
CA LYS A 156 -10.61 8.08 14.58
C LYS A 156 -9.17 8.56 14.80
N GLY A 157 -8.41 8.60 13.73
CA GLY A 157 -7.08 9.18 13.68
C GLY A 157 -7.13 10.65 13.30
N THR A 158 -5.93 11.26 13.31
CA THR A 158 -5.73 12.62 12.84
C THR A 158 -5.95 12.72 11.33
N GLN A 159 -6.21 13.93 10.85
CA GLN A 159 -6.29 14.22 9.43
C GLN A 159 -5.04 13.73 8.69
N GLY A 160 -5.23 13.08 7.54
CA GLY A 160 -4.16 12.51 6.72
C GLY A 160 -3.61 11.16 7.23
N CYS A 161 -4.15 10.58 8.30
CA CYS A 161 -3.72 9.25 8.74
C CYS A 161 -4.02 8.16 7.69
N GLY A 162 -5.01 8.39 6.81
CA GLY A 162 -5.37 7.46 5.72
C GLY A 162 -4.20 7.13 4.79
N TYR A 163 -3.28 8.08 4.58
CA TYR A 163 -2.06 7.88 3.79
C TYR A 163 -1.13 6.81 4.34
N ARG A 164 -0.82 6.90 5.64
CA ARG A 164 0.07 5.93 6.29
C ARG A 164 -0.62 4.58 6.35
N LEU A 165 -1.92 4.59 6.66
CA LEU A 165 -2.74 3.40 6.77
C LEU A 165 -2.78 2.62 5.45
N ILE A 166 -3.07 3.28 4.32
CA ILE A 166 -3.11 2.62 3.01
C ILE A 166 -1.73 2.13 2.58
N THR A 167 -0.68 2.90 2.84
CA THR A 167 0.68 2.51 2.45
C THR A 167 1.14 1.25 3.19
N VAL A 168 0.94 1.22 4.52
CA VAL A 168 1.29 0.06 5.36
C VAL A 168 0.45 -1.15 4.97
N ALA A 169 -0.87 -0.99 4.87
CA ALA A 169 -1.76 -2.08 4.46
C ALA A 169 -1.41 -2.64 3.07
N TYR A 170 -1.03 -1.78 2.12
CA TYR A 170 -0.63 -2.18 0.78
C TYR A 170 0.66 -3.01 0.78
N MET A 171 1.69 -2.58 1.53
CA MET A 171 2.92 -3.35 1.67
C MET A 171 2.67 -4.72 2.33
N MET A 172 1.82 -4.76 3.36
CA MET A 172 1.42 -6.00 4.02
C MET A 172 0.68 -6.93 3.05
N ALA A 173 -0.28 -6.41 2.29
CA ALA A 173 -1.01 -7.15 1.27
C ALA A 173 -0.05 -7.72 0.20
N ALA A 174 0.91 -6.92 -0.26
CA ALA A 174 1.92 -7.35 -1.22
C ALA A 174 2.77 -8.52 -0.70
N LYS A 175 3.28 -8.41 0.55
CA LYS A 175 4.04 -9.49 1.22
C LYS A 175 3.21 -10.75 1.41
N PHE A 176 1.95 -10.59 1.82
CA PHE A 176 1.01 -11.70 1.98
C PHE A 176 0.74 -12.41 0.64
N LEU A 177 0.49 -11.65 -0.44
CA LEU A 177 0.35 -12.19 -1.78
C LEU A 177 1.61 -12.98 -2.19
N GLN A 178 2.79 -12.39 -2.04
CA GLN A 178 4.03 -13.03 -2.45
C GLN A 178 4.28 -14.34 -1.71
N SER A 179 4.11 -14.35 -0.38
CA SER A 179 4.36 -15.53 0.44
C SER A 179 3.42 -16.69 0.09
N ASN A 180 2.12 -16.39 -0.09
CA ASN A 180 1.15 -17.41 -0.46
C ASN A 180 1.36 -17.91 -1.90
N LEU A 181 1.56 -17.02 -2.87
CA LEU A 181 1.77 -17.42 -4.27
C LEU A 181 3.05 -18.25 -4.47
N ARG A 182 4.11 -17.96 -3.70
CA ARG A 182 5.34 -18.78 -3.67
C ARG A 182 5.08 -20.25 -3.30
N SER A 183 4.04 -20.53 -2.52
CA SER A 183 3.74 -21.90 -2.08
C SER A 183 3.18 -22.79 -3.18
N ILE A 184 2.62 -22.20 -4.25
CA ILE A 184 2.00 -22.92 -5.36
C ILE A 184 2.80 -22.79 -6.66
N ILE A 185 3.62 -21.75 -6.81
CA ILE A 185 4.45 -21.54 -8.00
C ILE A 185 5.82 -22.17 -7.75
N ASN A 186 6.10 -23.25 -8.48
CA ASN A 186 7.40 -23.89 -8.42
C ASN A 186 8.49 -22.96 -9.00
N THR A 187 9.28 -22.34 -8.12
CA THR A 187 10.40 -21.47 -8.51
C THR A 187 11.70 -22.24 -8.75
N THR A 188 11.78 -23.52 -8.33
CA THR A 188 12.99 -24.35 -8.37
C THR A 188 13.31 -24.94 -9.74
N ALA A 189 12.42 -24.80 -10.73
CA ALA A 189 12.75 -25.20 -12.10
C ALA A 189 13.96 -24.38 -12.58
N PRO A 190 15.13 -25.01 -12.82
CA PRO A 190 16.26 -24.32 -13.41
C PRO A 190 15.77 -23.73 -14.73
N SER A 191 16.10 -22.45 -14.95
CA SER A 191 15.99 -21.83 -16.26
C SER A 191 16.70 -22.76 -17.25
N TYR A 192 15.96 -23.55 -18.02
CA TYR A 192 16.49 -24.26 -19.17
C TYR A 192 17.10 -23.18 -20.07
N SER A 193 18.41 -23.00 -19.95
CA SER A 193 19.21 -22.36 -20.98
C SER A 193 18.88 -23.13 -22.26
N PRO A 194 18.46 -22.44 -23.34
CA PRO A 194 18.27 -23.13 -24.62
C PRO A 194 19.53 -23.95 -24.92
N PRO A 195 19.39 -25.19 -25.40
CA PRO A 195 20.54 -26.03 -25.70
C PRO A 195 21.48 -25.22 -26.59
N ALA A 196 22.70 -25.01 -26.10
CA ALA A 196 23.75 -24.41 -26.89
C ALA A 196 23.79 -25.14 -28.23
N SER A 197 23.83 -24.34 -29.29
CA SER A 197 24.02 -24.75 -30.68
C SER A 197 24.98 -25.95 -30.82
N PRO A 198 24.75 -26.84 -31.81
CA PRO A 198 25.50 -28.08 -31.97
C PRO A 198 27.02 -27.83 -31.99
N PRO A 199 27.82 -28.76 -31.45
CA PRO A 199 29.25 -28.57 -31.26
C PRO A 199 29.95 -28.41 -32.61
N SER A 200 30.51 -27.21 -32.83
CA SER A 200 31.57 -27.04 -33.80
C SER A 200 32.78 -27.90 -33.42
N ALA A 201 33.44 -28.40 -34.46
CA ALA A 201 34.55 -29.36 -34.53
C ALA A 201 35.67 -29.22 -33.47
N PRO A 202 36.43 -30.31 -33.20
CA PRO A 202 37.35 -30.40 -32.07
C PRO A 202 38.62 -29.56 -32.25
N LEU A 203 38.92 -28.74 -31.24
CA LEU A 203 40.23 -28.10 -31.05
C LEU A 203 41.04 -28.88 -29.98
N PRO A 204 42.39 -28.86 -30.07
CA PRO A 204 43.29 -29.80 -29.39
C PRO A 204 43.41 -29.59 -27.86
N PRO A 205 43.85 -30.62 -27.12
CA PRO A 205 43.78 -30.67 -25.66
C PRO A 205 44.82 -29.78 -24.95
N PRO A 206 44.43 -28.95 -23.97
CA PRO A 206 45.35 -28.34 -23.02
C PRO A 206 45.60 -29.23 -21.81
N GLN A 207 46.81 -29.11 -21.28
CA GLN A 207 47.43 -29.99 -20.31
C GLN A 207 46.85 -29.91 -18.89
N LEU A 208 46.89 -31.08 -18.23
CA LEU A 208 46.48 -31.35 -16.86
C LEU A 208 47.29 -30.56 -15.83
N SER A 209 46.62 -29.99 -14.84
CA SER A 209 47.23 -29.71 -13.53
C SER A 209 46.32 -30.24 -12.40
N PRO A 210 46.89 -30.66 -11.25
CA PRO A 210 46.20 -31.52 -10.29
C PRO A 210 45.41 -30.74 -9.25
N ILE A 211 44.21 -31.25 -8.97
CA ILE A 211 43.29 -30.78 -7.92
C ILE A 211 43.77 -31.30 -6.57
N SER A 212 44.03 -30.39 -5.64
CA SER A 212 44.20 -30.72 -4.22
C SER A 212 42.84 -30.83 -3.53
N ALA A 213 42.60 -31.99 -2.91
CA ALA A 213 41.46 -32.24 -2.03
C ALA A 213 41.60 -31.46 -0.72
N ARG A 214 40.52 -30.79 -0.28
CA ARG A 214 40.38 -30.35 1.12
C ARG A 214 39.11 -30.93 1.71
N LEU A 215 39.34 -31.81 2.69
CA LEU A 215 38.37 -32.41 3.59
C LEU A 215 37.73 -31.34 4.49
N SER A 216 36.40 -31.40 4.61
CA SER A 216 35.60 -30.69 5.59
C SER A 216 35.47 -31.54 6.86
N SER A 217 36.00 -31.04 7.99
CA SER A 217 35.79 -31.62 9.32
C SER A 217 34.69 -30.87 10.09
N GLU A 218 33.83 -31.67 10.69
CA GLU A 218 32.87 -31.33 11.74
C GLU A 218 33.58 -30.85 13.03
N ARG A 219 32.95 -29.95 13.81
CA ARG A 219 32.65 -30.13 15.27
C ARG A 219 32.21 -28.83 15.98
N SER A 220 31.07 -28.94 16.67
CA SER A 220 30.93 -28.87 18.14
C SER A 220 31.08 -27.56 18.92
N THR A 221 30.02 -27.27 19.71
CA THR A 221 29.99 -26.74 21.11
C THR A 221 30.58 -25.33 21.36
N LEU A 222 30.03 -24.46 22.19
CA LEU A 222 29.74 -24.65 23.61
C LEU A 222 29.02 -23.39 24.11
N LYS A 223 28.06 -23.55 25.03
CA LYS A 223 27.40 -22.46 25.76
C LYS A 223 28.40 -21.77 26.69
N GLN A 224 28.43 -20.44 26.69
CA GLN A 224 29.12 -19.67 27.74
C GLN A 224 28.17 -18.62 28.33
N LYS A 225 27.88 -18.81 29.62
CA LYS A 225 27.03 -17.97 30.47
C LYS A 225 27.95 -16.95 31.14
N ILE A 226 27.76 -15.66 30.86
CA ILE A 226 28.45 -14.55 31.51
C ILE A 226 27.40 -13.75 32.30
N ILE A 227 27.65 -13.59 33.59
CA ILE A 227 26.91 -12.74 34.54
C ILE A 227 27.85 -11.58 34.89
N LEU A 228 27.39 -10.32 34.79
CA LEU A 228 27.95 -9.11 35.43
C LEU A 228 26.98 -7.91 35.21
N PRO A 229 27.09 -6.80 35.98
CA PRO A 229 25.96 -6.21 36.69
C PRO A 229 25.44 -4.91 36.05
N LEU A 230 24.23 -4.56 36.47
CA LEU A 230 23.36 -3.48 36.03
C LEU A 230 23.72 -2.14 36.68
N PRO A 231 23.83 -1.04 35.91
CA PRO A 231 23.60 0.31 36.40
C PRO A 231 22.24 0.85 35.91
N GLU A 232 21.47 1.43 36.82
CA GLU A 232 20.25 2.20 36.51
C GLU A 232 20.59 3.52 35.81
N PRO A 233 19.74 3.96 34.86
CA PRO A 233 19.37 5.37 34.90
C PRO A 233 17.88 5.66 34.65
N SER A 234 17.48 6.76 35.27
CA SER A 234 16.17 7.41 35.32
C SER A 234 15.50 7.68 33.98
N VAL A 235 14.19 7.45 33.95
CA VAL A 235 13.27 7.62 32.82
C VAL A 235 12.79 9.07 32.72
N GLN A 236 12.84 9.67 31.53
CA GLN A 236 11.91 10.74 31.12
C GLN A 236 11.14 10.30 29.86
N PRO A 237 9.81 10.51 29.80
CA PRO A 237 8.99 10.08 28.66
C PRO A 237 9.13 11.03 27.47
N ILE A 238 9.44 10.47 26.29
CA ILE A 238 9.53 11.19 25.01
C ILE A 238 8.17 11.08 24.31
N SER A 239 7.59 12.21 23.93
CA SER A 239 6.31 12.33 23.23
C SER A 239 6.34 11.71 21.82
N PRO A 240 5.21 11.18 21.30
CA PRO A 240 5.14 10.58 19.96
C PRO A 240 5.39 11.62 18.85
N PRO A 241 6.00 11.24 17.72
CA PRO A 241 6.34 12.17 16.63
C PRO A 241 5.08 12.63 15.89
N THR A 242 4.62 13.83 16.22
CA THR A 242 3.57 14.57 15.52
C THR A 242 4.17 15.33 14.33
N SER A 243 4.17 14.71 13.14
CA SER A 243 4.05 15.41 11.83
C SER A 243 4.13 14.43 10.64
N PRO A 244 3.34 14.62 9.57
CA PRO A 244 3.47 13.86 8.33
C PRO A 244 4.65 14.39 7.49
N LYS A 245 5.62 13.52 7.19
CA LYS A 245 6.68 13.80 6.19
C LYS A 245 6.16 13.49 4.79
N SER A 246 6.69 14.22 3.80
CA SER A 246 6.44 14.09 2.36
C SER A 246 6.57 12.65 1.84
N LEU A 247 5.83 12.32 0.78
CA LEU A 247 5.81 11.01 0.13
C LEU A 247 7.15 10.65 -0.55
N SER A 248 7.92 11.66 -0.98
CA SER A 248 9.28 11.49 -1.55
C SER A 248 10.32 10.96 -0.54
N ASP A 249 10.00 10.94 0.76
CA ASP A 249 10.92 10.42 1.79
C ASP A 249 10.88 8.89 1.96
N TYR A 250 9.93 8.19 1.31
CA TYR A 250 9.78 6.75 1.38
C TYR A 250 10.40 6.09 0.13
N HIS A 251 11.68 5.71 0.20
CA HIS A 251 12.43 5.02 -0.87
C HIS A 251 11.95 3.57 -1.19
N PHE A 252 10.72 3.20 -0.81
CA PHE A 252 10.19 1.85 -1.01
C PHE A 252 9.67 1.61 -2.44
N PHE A 253 9.32 2.68 -3.14
CA PHE A 253 8.96 2.62 -4.55
C PHE A 253 10.18 3.03 -5.37
N PRO A 254 10.62 2.22 -6.35
CA PRO A 254 11.65 2.65 -7.25
C PRO A 254 11.14 3.89 -7.98
N GLU A 255 11.70 5.06 -7.68
CA GLU A 255 11.51 6.24 -8.50
C GLU A 255 12.01 5.88 -9.90
N LYS A 256 11.14 6.07 -10.89
CA LYS A 256 11.51 5.96 -12.29
C LYS A 256 12.47 7.13 -12.57
N LYS A 257 13.77 6.90 -12.41
CA LYS A 257 14.81 7.89 -12.69
C LYS A 257 14.65 8.32 -14.15
N ASN A 258 14.15 9.52 -14.37
CA ASN A 258 14.35 10.21 -15.63
C ASN A 258 15.86 10.43 -15.78
N ASN A 259 16.34 10.13 -16.98
CA ASN A 259 17.74 9.97 -17.29
C ASN A 259 18.40 11.35 -17.48
N ASP A 260 18.56 12.11 -16.38
CA ASP A 260 19.38 13.32 -16.38
C ASP A 260 20.75 13.01 -15.78
N ASN A 261 21.73 13.13 -16.67
CA ASN A 261 23.11 12.71 -16.52
C ASN A 261 23.84 13.74 -15.62
N THR A 262 23.85 13.52 -14.30
CA THR A 262 24.82 14.20 -13.42
C THR A 262 25.61 13.17 -12.62
N ASN A 263 26.88 13.11 -12.98
CA ASN A 263 27.88 12.23 -12.43
C ASN A 263 28.30 12.77 -11.05
N THR A 264 27.91 12.11 -9.96
CA THR A 264 28.46 12.40 -8.63
C THR A 264 28.74 11.10 -7.91
N ASN A 265 30.00 10.69 -7.99
CA ASN A 265 30.61 9.68 -7.12
C ASN A 265 30.49 10.14 -5.67
N ASN A 266 29.71 9.45 -4.85
CA ASN A 266 29.83 9.54 -3.39
C ASN A 266 29.58 8.18 -2.74
N ASN A 267 30.69 7.56 -2.34
CA ASN A 267 30.74 6.48 -1.37
C ASN A 267 30.26 7.01 -0.01
N ASN A 268 29.11 6.55 0.48
CA ASN A 268 28.72 6.75 1.87
C ASN A 268 28.07 5.50 2.44
N ASN A 269 28.82 4.78 3.28
CA ASN A 269 28.30 3.80 4.23
C ASN A 269 27.48 4.54 5.30
N THR A 270 26.19 4.74 5.02
CA THR A 270 25.22 5.23 6.02
C THR A 270 24.61 4.04 6.76
N PRO A 271 24.48 4.07 8.11
CA PRO A 271 23.80 3.02 8.87
C PRO A 271 22.35 2.87 8.37
N PRO A 272 21.76 1.65 8.42
CA PRO A 272 20.43 1.40 7.90
C PRO A 272 19.45 2.42 8.47
N SER A 273 18.94 3.27 7.58
CA SER A 273 18.28 4.52 7.95
C SER A 273 17.14 4.31 8.96
N ASN A 274 17.04 5.20 9.96
CA ASN A 274 15.95 5.25 10.96
C ASN A 274 14.53 5.16 10.36
N ARG A 275 14.36 5.40 9.05
CA ARG A 275 13.10 5.33 8.32
C ARG A 275 12.55 3.90 8.19
N ASN A 276 13.40 2.91 7.94
CA ASN A 276 12.96 1.52 7.79
C ASN A 276 12.38 0.97 9.10
N TYR A 277 12.92 1.41 10.24
CA TYR A 277 12.39 1.08 11.56
C TYR A 277 10.98 1.62 11.80
N GLY A 278 10.70 2.84 11.34
CA GLY A 278 9.37 3.44 11.48
C GLY A 278 8.30 2.65 10.74
N VAL A 279 8.59 2.24 9.50
CA VAL A 279 7.67 1.42 8.69
C VAL A 279 7.48 0.03 9.28
N MET A 280 8.57 -0.65 9.67
CA MET A 280 8.50 -1.97 10.30
C MET A 280 7.66 -1.93 11.59
N ARG A 281 7.80 -0.87 12.39
CA ARG A 281 7.01 -0.69 13.60
C ARG A 281 5.52 -0.53 13.29
N MET A 282 5.16 0.31 12.30
CA MET A 282 3.77 0.48 11.89
C MET A 282 3.17 -0.82 11.37
N GLU A 283 3.93 -1.59 10.59
CA GLU A 283 3.52 -2.93 10.12
C GLU A 283 3.23 -3.88 11.28
N LEU A 284 4.13 -3.95 12.28
CA LEU A 284 3.93 -4.79 13.47
C LEU A 284 2.71 -4.38 14.29
N GLU A 285 2.49 -3.08 14.47
CA GLU A 285 1.31 -2.55 15.17
C GLU A 285 0.03 -2.88 14.39
N PHE A 286 0.03 -2.71 13.07
CA PHE A 286 -1.09 -3.06 12.20
C PHE A 286 -1.41 -4.56 12.30
N LEU A 287 -0.40 -5.43 12.19
CA LEU A 287 -0.55 -6.88 12.36
C LEU A 287 -1.13 -7.24 13.71
N HIS A 288 -0.61 -6.62 14.79
CA HIS A 288 -1.13 -6.84 16.13
C HIS A 288 -2.62 -6.52 16.21
N PHE A 289 -3.06 -5.40 15.61
CA PHE A 289 -4.48 -5.05 15.63
C PHE A 289 -5.37 -6.00 14.83
N LEU A 290 -4.83 -6.61 13.77
CA LEU A 290 -5.47 -7.71 13.03
C LEU A 290 -5.36 -9.08 13.70
N ASN A 291 -4.85 -9.18 14.94
CA ASN A 291 -4.56 -10.45 15.60
C ASN A 291 -3.61 -11.36 14.80
N TYR A 292 -2.70 -10.77 14.01
CA TYR A 292 -1.77 -11.49 13.14
C TYR A 292 -2.45 -12.38 12.08
N ASP A 293 -3.74 -12.13 11.79
CA ASP A 293 -4.49 -12.88 10.80
C ASP A 293 -4.70 -12.03 9.53
N LEU A 294 -3.94 -12.36 8.49
CA LEU A 294 -4.06 -11.76 7.15
C LEU A 294 -4.95 -12.57 6.20
N GLY A 295 -5.58 -13.64 6.69
CA GLY A 295 -6.45 -14.49 5.88
C GLY A 295 -7.60 -13.72 5.23
N LEU A 296 -7.94 -14.12 4.02
CA LEU A 296 -9.09 -13.64 3.27
C LEU A 296 -10.16 -14.72 3.21
N ASN A 297 -11.42 -14.33 3.43
CA ASN A 297 -12.55 -15.24 3.27
C ASN A 297 -12.88 -15.47 1.80
N ASP A 298 -12.91 -14.39 1.01
CA ASP A 298 -13.20 -14.45 -0.43
C ASP A 298 -12.56 -13.25 -1.16
N ALA A 299 -11.39 -13.48 -1.76
CA ALA A 299 -10.71 -12.49 -2.58
C ALA A 299 -11.44 -12.21 -3.91
N THR A 300 -12.20 -13.19 -4.42
CA THR A 300 -12.94 -13.03 -5.68
C THR A 300 -14.12 -12.09 -5.52
N ARG A 301 -14.77 -12.08 -4.36
CA ARG A 301 -15.84 -11.12 -4.02
C ARG A 301 -15.35 -9.67 -4.13
N LEU A 302 -14.14 -9.38 -3.65
CA LEU A 302 -13.55 -8.05 -3.75
C LEU A 302 -13.37 -7.61 -5.21
N VAL A 303 -12.92 -8.52 -6.07
CA VAL A 303 -12.73 -8.25 -7.51
C VAL A 303 -14.07 -8.05 -8.21
N ARG A 304 -15.07 -8.91 -7.96
CA ARG A 304 -16.41 -8.76 -8.55
C ARG A 304 -17.06 -7.44 -8.14
N TRP A 305 -16.96 -7.09 -6.85
CA TRP A 305 -17.44 -5.81 -6.35
C TRP A 305 -16.76 -4.64 -7.07
N ALA A 306 -15.44 -4.68 -7.26
CA ALA A 306 -14.72 -3.63 -7.96
C ALA A 306 -15.11 -3.52 -9.45
N HIS A 307 -15.48 -4.62 -10.10
CA HIS A 307 -15.92 -4.62 -11.50
C HIS A 307 -17.28 -3.97 -11.70
N GLN A 308 -18.11 -3.84 -10.66
CA GLN A 308 -19.39 -3.12 -10.74
C GLN A 308 -19.21 -1.62 -11.07
N PHE A 309 -18.00 -1.07 -10.85
CA PHE A 309 -17.66 0.32 -11.18
C PHE A 309 -17.10 0.50 -12.61
N LEU A 310 -17.14 -0.55 -13.45
CA LEU A 310 -16.74 -0.48 -14.86
C LEU A 310 -17.94 -0.37 -15.79
N GLU A 311 -19.10 -0.84 -15.33
CA GLU A 311 -20.37 -0.78 -16.06
C GLU A 311 -21.01 0.58 -15.80
N GLU A 312 -20.46 1.66 -16.37
CA GLU A 312 -21.34 2.81 -16.62
C GLU A 312 -22.39 2.34 -17.62
N PRO A 313 -23.70 2.57 -17.35
CA PRO A 313 -24.69 2.34 -18.37
C PRO A 313 -24.29 3.20 -19.55
N VAL A 314 -24.02 2.58 -20.69
CA VAL A 314 -23.96 3.29 -21.95
C VAL A 314 -25.29 4.02 -21.99
N THR A 315 -25.28 5.32 -21.75
CA THR A 315 -26.37 6.19 -22.17
C THR A 315 -26.29 6.09 -23.68
N GLU A 316 -26.93 5.06 -24.22
CA GLU A 316 -27.49 5.10 -25.55
C GLU A 316 -28.43 6.30 -25.50
N THR A 317 -27.83 7.48 -25.70
CA THR A 317 -28.50 8.64 -26.22
C THR A 317 -29.00 8.14 -27.56
N TYR A 318 -30.19 7.54 -27.50
CA TYR A 318 -31.03 7.21 -28.62
C TYR A 318 -31.31 8.56 -29.26
N CYS A 319 -30.37 9.03 -30.09
CA CYS A 319 -30.60 10.10 -31.05
C CYS A 319 -31.59 9.54 -32.06
N SER A 320 -32.85 9.45 -31.64
CA SER A 320 -33.99 9.53 -32.54
C SER A 320 -34.05 10.97 -33.03
N ALA A 321 -33.15 11.33 -33.93
CA ALA A 321 -33.43 12.32 -34.95
C ALA A 321 -33.97 11.48 -36.11
N ASP A 322 -35.27 11.17 -36.16
CA ASP A 322 -36.33 12.10 -36.56
C ASP A 322 -35.88 12.94 -37.76
N GLU A 323 -36.28 12.44 -38.91
CA GLU A 323 -36.05 12.99 -40.25
C GLU A 323 -36.88 14.28 -40.39
N GLY A 324 -36.38 15.38 -39.81
CA GLY A 324 -36.87 16.73 -40.04
C GLY A 324 -36.12 17.37 -41.20
N ASP A 325 -36.52 17.02 -42.41
CA ASP A 325 -36.25 17.71 -43.67
C ASP A 325 -36.96 19.07 -43.62
N ASP A 326 -36.23 20.17 -43.42
CA ASP A 326 -36.73 21.52 -43.67
C ASP A 326 -35.60 22.41 -44.23
N GLU A 327 -35.98 23.15 -45.26
CA GLU A 327 -35.14 23.63 -46.33
C GLU A 327 -34.23 24.83 -45.98
N MET A 328 -33.16 24.92 -46.78
CA MET A 328 -32.19 25.99 -46.85
C MET A 328 -32.80 27.32 -47.28
N GLY A 329 -32.28 28.41 -46.71
CA GLY A 329 -32.13 29.67 -47.45
C GLY A 329 -32.55 30.91 -46.69
N HIS A 330 -31.61 31.53 -45.97
CA HIS A 330 -31.54 32.98 -46.02
C HIS A 330 -30.11 33.45 -45.82
N ASP A 331 -29.56 33.97 -46.91
CA ASP A 331 -28.41 34.86 -46.95
C ASP A 331 -28.72 36.17 -46.20
N ASP A 332 -27.66 36.96 -46.08
CA ASP A 332 -27.65 38.41 -45.87
C ASP A 332 -27.48 38.90 -44.42
N ASP A 333 -26.22 39.29 -44.19
CA ASP A 333 -25.84 40.66 -43.90
C ASP A 333 -25.74 41.15 -42.44
N GLU A 334 -24.57 41.76 -42.26
CA GLU A 334 -24.36 43.05 -41.61
C GLU A 334 -24.31 43.12 -40.07
N ASP A 335 -23.11 43.53 -39.65
CA ASP A 335 -22.85 44.68 -38.79
C ASP A 335 -22.88 44.52 -37.27
N ASP A 336 -21.75 44.98 -36.72
CA ASP A 336 -21.65 45.91 -35.60
C ASP A 336 -22.35 45.53 -34.28
N ASP A 337 -21.56 45.31 -33.24
CA ASP A 337 -21.33 46.41 -32.29
C ASP A 337 -20.37 45.99 -31.17
N ASP A 338 -19.40 46.87 -30.97
CA ASP A 338 -18.58 47.00 -29.78
C ASP A 338 -19.46 47.10 -28.52
N GLU A 339 -19.15 46.33 -27.47
CA GLU A 339 -19.47 46.76 -26.11
C GLU A 339 -18.43 46.29 -25.10
N ASP A 340 -17.49 47.20 -24.84
CA ASP A 340 -16.72 47.29 -23.60
C ASP A 340 -17.64 47.22 -22.39
N LYS A 341 -17.44 46.22 -21.51
CA LYS A 341 -17.90 46.29 -20.12
C LYS A 341 -16.76 46.02 -19.15
N ASP A 342 -16.12 47.13 -18.81
CA ASP A 342 -15.49 47.41 -17.53
C ASP A 342 -16.31 46.84 -16.36
N ILE A 343 -15.76 45.87 -15.64
CA ILE A 343 -16.23 45.53 -14.29
C ILE A 343 -15.12 45.86 -13.29
N ASN A 344 -15.13 47.12 -12.88
CA ASN A 344 -14.41 47.63 -11.74
C ASN A 344 -15.41 47.84 -10.58
N VAL A 345 -15.52 46.90 -9.64
CA VAL A 345 -16.10 47.21 -8.32
C VAL A 345 -15.28 46.60 -7.20
N LYS A 346 -14.41 47.47 -6.67
CA LYS A 346 -13.96 47.51 -5.28
C LYS A 346 -15.10 47.12 -4.30
N ARG A 347 -14.85 46.18 -3.40
CA ARG A 347 -15.39 46.29 -2.03
C ARG A 347 -14.31 46.03 -0.99
N LYS A 348 -13.88 47.17 -0.45
CA LYS A 348 -13.01 47.40 0.69
C LYS A 348 -13.85 47.26 1.97
N ARG A 349 -13.18 46.92 3.07
CA ARG A 349 -13.46 47.23 4.50
C ARG A 349 -13.92 46.07 5.41
N HIS A 350 -12.98 45.69 6.29
CA HIS A 350 -13.00 45.97 7.74
C HIS A 350 -14.30 45.68 8.50
N LEU A 351 -14.25 44.79 9.50
CA LEU A 351 -14.00 45.14 10.91
C LEU A 351 -14.17 43.90 11.83
N ALA A 352 -13.55 44.05 13.01
CA ALA A 352 -13.62 43.27 14.25
C ALA A 352 -12.82 41.97 14.30
#